data_AF-A0AA35R599-F1
#
_entry.id   AF-A0AA35R599-F1
#
_cell.length_a   1.000
_cell.length_b   1.000
_cell.length_c   1.000
_cell.angle_alpha   90.00
_cell.angle_beta   90.00
_cell.angle_gamma   90.00
#
_symmetry.space_group_name_H-M   'P 1'
#
loop_
_entity.id
_entity.type
_entity.pdbx_description
1 polymer ?
#
loop_
_entity_poly.entity_id
_entity_poly.type
_entity_poly.pdbx_seq_one_letter_code
_entity_poly.pdbx_strand_id
1 'polypeptide(L)'
;MVEREVDIRKKVLQDYNQLEGDFPSLQAYNDYLEEVESIVYNLCNGVDVEVTREKMEQYRRDHQTFIMKNREKRRQLERLTQQEVREEQQLQELRNRQALASAKGEAREKKRDMQSVIHELMVSERPAEEVVASHAAAAAQSEAEPTTKHITFPTFQRSMGTAVFDMVPSTKERENYTYQPPSQNLLGPGVPDLEELGDYG
;
A
#
# COMPACT_ATOMS: atom_id res chain seq x y z
N MET A 1 19.42 3.57 -15.57
CA MET A 1 20.02 2.22 -15.59
C MET A 1 19.00 1.18 -15.14
N VAL A 2 18.37 1.37 -13.97
CA VAL A 2 17.36 0.45 -13.40
C VAL A 2 16.12 0.28 -14.29
N GLU A 3 15.53 1.34 -14.83
CA GLU A 3 14.34 1.23 -15.70
C GLU A 3 14.57 0.37 -16.96
N ARG A 4 15.72 0.59 -17.63
CA ARG A 4 16.12 -0.17 -18.81
C ARG A 4 16.26 -1.66 -18.48
N GLU A 5 16.88 -1.98 -17.35
CA GLU A 5 17.05 -3.35 -16.88
C GLU A 5 15.70 -4.01 -16.57
N VAL A 6 14.82 -3.30 -15.87
CA VAL A 6 13.48 -3.79 -15.53
C VAL A 6 12.68 -4.12 -16.80
N ASP A 7 12.73 -3.27 -17.81
CA ASP A 7 12.00 -3.50 -19.07
C ASP A 7 12.58 -4.67 -19.88
N ILE A 8 13.91 -4.81 -19.91
CA ILE A 8 14.58 -5.93 -20.56
C ILE A 8 14.27 -7.24 -19.81
N ARG A 9 14.42 -7.27 -18.49
CA ARG A 9 14.13 -8.45 -17.67
C ARG A 9 12.67 -8.88 -17.83
N LYS A 10 11.72 -7.94 -17.86
CA LYS A 10 10.30 -8.24 -18.16
C LYS A 10 10.12 -8.93 -19.52
N LYS A 11 10.84 -8.50 -20.55
CA LYS A 11 10.78 -9.13 -21.88
C LYS A 11 11.40 -10.52 -21.88
N VAL A 12 12.56 -10.70 -21.26
CA VAL A 12 13.23 -12.01 -21.16
C VAL A 12 12.35 -13.01 -20.41
N LEU A 13 11.79 -12.63 -19.25
CA LEU A 13 10.91 -13.48 -18.44
C LEU A 13 9.56 -13.80 -19.09
N GLN A 14 9.19 -13.15 -20.21
CA GLN A 14 8.02 -13.59 -20.99
C GLN A 14 8.29 -14.90 -21.73
N ASP A 15 9.52 -15.10 -22.19
CA ASP A 15 9.95 -16.33 -22.87
C ASP A 15 10.53 -17.33 -21.86
N TYR A 16 11.33 -16.85 -20.91
CA TYR A 16 11.95 -17.65 -19.86
C TYR A 16 11.01 -17.74 -18.64
N ASN A 17 10.00 -18.60 -18.74
CA ASN A 17 8.93 -18.74 -17.75
C ASN A 17 8.83 -20.13 -17.10
N GLN A 18 9.94 -20.87 -17.06
CA GLN A 18 10.04 -22.14 -16.32
C GLN A 18 10.12 -21.87 -14.82
N LEU A 19 9.51 -22.76 -14.03
CA LEU A 19 9.53 -22.72 -12.57
C LEU A 19 10.43 -23.83 -12.02
N GLU A 20 10.82 -23.72 -10.76
CA GLU A 20 11.66 -24.73 -10.08
C GLU A 20 11.15 -26.18 -10.27
N GLY A 21 9.83 -26.38 -10.21
CA GLY A 21 9.20 -27.69 -10.39
C GLY A 21 9.27 -28.27 -11.81
N ASP A 22 9.70 -27.50 -12.81
CA ASP A 22 9.92 -27.95 -14.17
C ASP A 22 11.33 -28.55 -14.37
N PHE A 23 12.20 -28.46 -13.35
CA PHE A 23 13.56 -28.96 -13.38
C PHE A 23 13.75 -30.22 -12.51
N PRO A 24 14.71 -31.09 -12.86
CA PRO A 24 14.98 -32.31 -12.09
C PRO A 24 15.71 -32.04 -10.76
N SER A 25 16.37 -30.88 -10.62
CA SER A 25 17.12 -30.51 -9.43
C SER A 25 17.15 -29.00 -9.23
N LEU A 26 17.35 -28.57 -7.98
CA LEU A 26 17.53 -27.15 -7.64
C LEU A 26 18.77 -26.55 -8.34
N GLN A 27 19.82 -27.35 -8.53
CA GLN A 27 21.03 -26.89 -9.23
C GLN A 27 20.72 -26.55 -10.69
N ALA A 28 19.97 -27.40 -11.41
CA ALA A 28 19.57 -27.12 -12.78
C ALA A 28 18.69 -25.86 -12.90
N TYR A 29 17.83 -25.61 -11.91
CA TYR A 29 17.06 -24.38 -11.84
C TYR A 29 17.92 -23.14 -11.58
N ASN A 30 18.93 -23.25 -10.71
CA ASN A 30 19.87 -22.15 -10.46
C ASN A 30 20.72 -21.84 -11.69
N ASP A 31 21.22 -22.87 -12.38
CA ASP A 31 21.97 -22.71 -13.64
C ASP A 31 21.10 -22.00 -14.70
N TYR A 32 19.81 -22.34 -14.77
CA TYR A 32 18.84 -21.66 -15.62
C TYR A 32 18.65 -20.18 -15.26
N LEU A 33 18.53 -19.85 -13.97
CA LEU A 33 18.41 -18.46 -13.52
C LEU A 33 19.68 -17.65 -13.83
N GLU A 34 20.86 -18.26 -13.69
CA GLU A 34 22.13 -17.63 -14.05
C GLU A 34 22.23 -17.36 -15.57
N GLU A 35 21.74 -18.28 -16.41
CA GLU A 35 21.63 -18.07 -17.85
C GLU A 35 20.70 -16.88 -18.17
N VAL A 36 19.53 -16.81 -17.52
CA VAL A 36 18.59 -15.70 -17.68
C VAL A 36 19.23 -14.37 -17.31
N GLU A 37 19.95 -14.29 -16.18
CA GLU A 37 20.64 -13.07 -15.76
C GLU A 37 21.80 -12.71 -16.70
N SER A 38 22.50 -13.69 -17.25
CA SER A 38 23.52 -13.46 -18.28
C SER A 38 22.93 -12.83 -19.54
N ILE A 39 21.78 -13.31 -19.99
CA ILE A 39 21.03 -12.75 -21.12
C ILE A 39 20.60 -11.31 -20.82
N VAL A 40 20.04 -11.07 -19.63
CA VAL A 40 19.60 -9.73 -19.21
C VAL A 40 20.79 -8.77 -19.14
N TYR A 41 21.91 -9.19 -18.56
CA TYR A 41 23.14 -8.40 -18.47
C TYR A 41 23.67 -8.01 -19.85
N ASN A 42 23.76 -8.97 -20.77
CA ASN A 42 24.22 -8.74 -22.14
C ASN A 42 23.34 -7.71 -22.87
N LEU A 43 22.01 -7.86 -22.78
CA LEU A 43 21.06 -6.94 -23.40
C LEU A 43 21.05 -5.54 -22.75
N CYS A 44 21.27 -5.46 -21.43
CA CYS A 44 21.35 -4.19 -20.72
C CYS A 44 22.61 -3.41 -21.08
N ASN A 45 23.75 -4.08 -21.15
CA ASN A 45 25.05 -3.45 -21.38
C ASN A 45 25.43 -3.37 -22.86
N GLY A 46 24.65 -4.00 -23.75
CA GLY A 46 24.92 -3.99 -25.19
C GLY A 46 26.06 -4.90 -25.61
N VAL A 47 26.35 -5.94 -24.82
CA VAL A 47 27.37 -6.94 -25.13
C VAL A 47 26.73 -8.07 -25.93
N ASP A 48 27.31 -8.45 -27.06
CA ASP A 48 26.89 -9.59 -27.89
C ASP A 48 25.36 -9.70 -28.10
N VAL A 49 24.73 -8.55 -28.40
CA VAL A 49 23.27 -8.43 -28.50
C VAL A 49 22.69 -9.35 -29.57
N GLU A 50 23.37 -9.51 -30.71
CA GLU A 50 22.88 -10.36 -31.80
C GLU A 50 22.89 -11.83 -31.42
N VAL A 51 24.01 -12.32 -30.88
CA VAL A 51 24.14 -13.71 -30.39
C VAL A 51 23.12 -14.00 -29.30
N THR A 52 22.94 -13.05 -28.37
CA THR A 52 21.98 -13.19 -27.27
C THR A 52 20.54 -13.23 -27.78
N ARG A 53 20.20 -12.41 -28.78
CA ARG A 53 18.87 -12.45 -29.42
C ARG A 53 18.62 -13.74 -30.18
N GLU A 54 19.62 -14.24 -30.91
CA GLU A 54 19.52 -15.50 -31.63
C GLU A 54 19.29 -16.67 -30.67
N LYS A 55 20.02 -16.72 -29.54
CA LYS A 55 19.78 -17.68 -28.46
C LYS A 55 18.36 -17.60 -27.91
N MET A 56 17.87 -16.39 -27.65
CA MET A 56 16.49 -16.20 -27.18
C MET A 56 15.45 -16.67 -28.20
N GLU A 57 15.66 -16.39 -29.49
CA GLU A 57 14.74 -16.85 -30.54
C GLU A 57 14.74 -18.37 -30.67
N GLN A 58 15.92 -19.00 -30.61
CA GLN A 58 16.05 -20.45 -30.65
C GLN A 58 15.33 -21.08 -29.45
N TYR A 59 15.59 -20.57 -28.24
CA TYR A 59 14.91 -21.01 -27.02
C TYR A 59 13.39 -20.88 -27.15
N ARG A 60 12.90 -19.74 -27.67
CA ARG A 60 11.46 -19.50 -27.87
C ARG A 60 10.83 -20.50 -28.85
N ARG A 61 11.52 -20.86 -29.93
CA ARG A 61 11.06 -21.86 -30.90
C ARG A 61 11.00 -23.25 -30.27
N ASP A 62 12.06 -23.64 -29.57
CA ASP A 62 12.18 -24.98 -28.98
C ASP A 62 11.19 -25.19 -27.81
N HIS A 63 10.89 -24.13 -27.06
CA HIS A 63 10.04 -24.19 -25.86
C HIS A 63 8.65 -23.56 -26.05
N GLN A 64 8.22 -23.27 -27.28
CA GLN A 64 6.99 -22.52 -27.56
C GLN A 64 5.75 -23.08 -26.83
N THR A 65 5.55 -24.39 -26.91
CA THR A 65 4.38 -25.08 -26.31
C THR A 65 4.38 -24.95 -24.79
N PHE A 66 5.56 -25.12 -24.18
CA PHE A 66 5.76 -24.99 -22.75
C PHE A 66 5.51 -23.55 -22.28
N ILE A 67 6.07 -22.57 -23.00
CA ILE A 67 5.90 -21.14 -22.72
C ILE A 67 4.41 -20.78 -22.75
N MET A 68 3.68 -21.21 -23.78
CA MET A 68 2.25 -20.95 -23.90
C MET A 68 1.45 -21.57 -22.76
N LYS A 69 1.76 -22.81 -22.38
CA LYS A 69 1.10 -23.50 -21.26
C LYS A 69 1.31 -22.77 -19.93
N ASN A 70 2.55 -22.37 -19.63
CA ASN A 70 2.86 -21.64 -18.39
C ASN A 70 2.25 -20.24 -18.38
N ARG A 71 2.20 -19.57 -19.54
CA ARG A 71 1.53 -18.28 -19.68
C ARG A 71 0.03 -18.39 -19.42
N GLU A 72 -0.62 -19.44 -19.93
CA GLU A 72 -2.06 -19.66 -19.70
C GLU A 72 -2.34 -19.98 -18.22
N LYS A 73 -1.54 -20.86 -17.60
CA LYS A 73 -1.65 -21.14 -16.16
C LYS A 73 -1.53 -19.87 -15.31
N ARG A 74 -0.53 -19.02 -15.58
CA ARG A 74 -0.36 -17.74 -14.88
C ARG A 74 -1.55 -16.81 -15.06
N ARG A 75 -2.09 -16.71 -16.28
CA ARG A 75 -3.29 -15.90 -16.57
C ARG A 75 -4.53 -16.42 -15.85
N GLN A 76 -4.69 -17.74 -15.77
CA GLN A 76 -5.80 -18.36 -15.04
C GLN A 76 -5.70 -18.05 -13.55
N LEU A 77 -4.51 -18.24 -12.95
CA LEU A 77 -4.27 -17.90 -11.55
C LEU A 77 -4.54 -16.41 -11.27
N GLU A 78 -4.03 -15.51 -12.11
CA GLU A 78 -4.25 -14.07 -11.97
C GLU A 78 -5.74 -13.71 -12.02
N ARG A 79 -6.53 -14.35 -12.91
CA ARG A 79 -7.98 -14.15 -12.97
C ARG A 79 -8.70 -14.59 -11.69
N LEU A 80 -8.32 -15.76 -11.15
CA LEU A 80 -8.90 -16.26 -9.91
C LEU A 80 -8.59 -15.33 -8.74
N THR A 81 -7.32 -14.93 -8.59
CA THR A 81 -6.92 -13.97 -7.55
C THR A 81 -7.64 -12.63 -7.71
N GLN A 82 -7.77 -12.11 -8.93
CA GLN A 82 -8.54 -10.87 -9.17
C GLN A 82 -10.02 -11.02 -8.81
N GLN A 83 -10.61 -12.20 -9.01
CA GLN A 83 -11.99 -12.47 -8.63
C GLN A 83 -12.14 -12.49 -7.10
N GLU A 84 -11.27 -13.21 -6.39
CA GLU A 84 -11.27 -13.27 -4.91
C GLU A 84 -11.13 -11.86 -4.29
N VAL A 85 -10.19 -11.05 -4.78
CA VAL A 85 -10.01 -9.68 -4.32
C VAL A 85 -11.26 -8.83 -4.55
N ARG A 86 -11.96 -9.00 -5.68
CA ARG A 86 -13.21 -8.27 -5.95
C ARG A 86 -14.33 -8.69 -5.02
N GLU A 87 -14.46 -9.98 -4.75
CA GLU A 87 -15.48 -10.50 -3.82
C GLU A 87 -15.24 -9.99 -2.40
N GLU A 88 -13.98 -9.98 -1.95
CA GLU A 88 -13.60 -9.42 -0.65
C GLU A 88 -13.90 -7.91 -0.57
N GLN A 89 -13.58 -7.15 -1.62
CA GLN A 89 -13.88 -5.72 -1.70
C GLN A 89 -15.39 -5.45 -1.62
N GLN A 90 -16.21 -6.22 -2.34
CA GLN A 90 -17.67 -6.09 -2.31
C GLN A 90 -18.23 -6.41 -0.91
N LEU A 91 -17.74 -7.46 -0.27
CA LEU A 91 -18.17 -7.82 1.08
C LEU A 91 -17.79 -6.73 2.08
N GLN A 92 -16.58 -6.17 1.96
CA GLN A 92 -16.12 -5.09 2.81
C GLN A 92 -16.95 -3.80 2.60
N GLU A 93 -17.29 -3.47 1.35
CA GLU A 93 -18.16 -2.34 1.04
C GLU A 93 -19.56 -2.52 1.65
N LEU A 94 -20.14 -3.72 1.55
CA LEU A 94 -21.42 -4.04 2.17
C LEU A 94 -21.37 -3.90 3.69
N ARG A 95 -20.34 -4.44 4.34
CA ARG A 95 -20.12 -4.30 5.79
C ARG A 95 -20.01 -2.83 6.21
N ASN A 96 -19.20 -2.06 5.49
CA ASN A 96 -19.04 -0.62 5.74
C ASN A 96 -20.36 0.13 5.57
N ARG A 97 -21.15 -0.20 4.55
CA ARG A 97 -22.46 0.40 4.29
C ARG A 97 -23.47 0.07 5.38
N GLN A 98 -23.51 -1.18 5.85
CA GLN A 98 -24.36 -1.59 6.96
C GLN A 98 -23.98 -0.88 8.25
N ALA A 99 -22.69 -0.86 8.60
CA ALA A 99 -22.20 -0.14 9.77
C ALA A 99 -22.55 1.36 9.73
N LEU A 100 -22.39 2.00 8.56
CA LEU A 100 -22.78 3.38 8.36
C LEU A 100 -24.30 3.60 8.51
N ALA A 101 -25.12 2.67 8.03
CA ALA A 101 -26.57 2.74 8.16
C ALA A 101 -27.02 2.59 9.63
N SER A 102 -26.46 1.62 10.36
CA SER A 102 -26.73 1.42 11.80
C SER A 102 -26.32 2.64 12.61
N ALA A 103 -25.10 3.17 12.40
CA ALA A 103 -24.63 4.37 13.08
C ALA A 103 -25.50 5.60 12.79
N LYS A 104 -25.99 5.76 11.54
CA LYS A 104 -26.96 6.82 11.20
C LYS A 104 -28.31 6.62 11.88
N GLY A 105 -28.77 5.38 12.04
CA GLY A 105 -29.99 5.02 12.76
C GLY A 105 -29.89 5.40 14.24
N GLU A 106 -28.86 4.92 14.93
CA GLU A 106 -28.58 5.23 16.33
C GLU A 106 -28.48 6.74 16.57
N ALA A 107 -27.79 7.47 15.67
CA ALA A 107 -27.68 8.92 15.78
C ALA A 107 -29.02 9.66 15.59
N ARG A 108 -29.94 9.12 14.77
CA ARG A 108 -31.30 9.67 14.61
C ARG A 108 -32.17 9.39 15.82
N GLU A 109 -32.08 8.19 16.39
CA GLU A 109 -32.81 7.80 17.58
C GLU A 109 -32.40 8.66 18.78
N LYS A 110 -31.10 8.80 19.05
CA LYS A 110 -30.58 9.69 20.10
C LYS A 110 -31.06 11.14 19.95
N LYS A 111 -31.16 11.63 18.70
CA LYS A 111 -31.71 12.97 18.43
C LYS A 111 -33.21 13.06 18.74
N ARG A 112 -33.99 12.02 18.41
CA ARG A 112 -35.42 11.95 18.69
C ARG A 112 -35.67 11.89 20.20
N ASP A 113 -34.91 11.08 20.91
CA ASP A 113 -35.04 10.93 22.36
C ASP A 113 -34.69 12.24 23.08
N MET A 114 -33.62 12.90 22.65
CA MET A 114 -33.26 14.25 23.13
C MET A 114 -34.40 15.25 22.90
N GLN A 115 -35.02 15.24 21.72
CA GLN A 115 -36.16 16.13 21.42
C GLN A 115 -37.40 15.81 22.27
N SER A 116 -37.65 14.53 22.56
CA SER A 116 -38.76 14.12 23.43
C SER A 116 -38.58 14.62 24.86
N VAL A 117 -37.39 14.45 25.43
CA VAL A 117 -37.06 14.95 26.78
C VAL A 117 -37.27 16.46 26.84
N ILE A 118 -36.77 17.20 25.84
CA ILE A 118 -36.97 18.66 25.77
C ILE A 118 -38.44 19.02 25.69
N HIS A 119 -39.22 18.33 24.85
CA HIS A 119 -40.65 18.61 24.69
C HIS A 119 -41.44 18.34 25.99
N GLU A 120 -41.14 17.23 26.71
CA GLU A 120 -41.79 16.95 27.99
C GLU A 120 -41.41 17.99 29.07
N LEU A 121 -40.14 18.42 29.12
CA LEU A 121 -39.71 19.49 30.02
C LEU A 121 -40.34 20.84 29.69
N MET A 122 -40.66 21.11 28.42
CA MET A 122 -41.28 22.37 28.00
C MET A 122 -42.78 22.44 28.26
N VAL A 123 -43.48 21.29 28.18
CA VAL A 123 -44.96 21.25 28.23
C VAL A 123 -45.47 20.83 29.61
N SER A 124 -44.74 20.01 30.35
CA SER A 124 -45.19 19.50 31.65
C SER A 124 -44.70 20.36 32.83
N GLU A 125 -45.54 20.47 33.86
CA GLU A 125 -45.21 21.17 35.12
C GLU A 125 -44.61 20.22 36.17
N ARG A 126 -44.17 19.02 35.75
CA ARG A 126 -43.52 18.04 36.65
C ARG A 126 -42.13 18.54 37.06
N PRO A 127 -41.62 18.15 38.25
CA PRO A 127 -40.25 18.47 38.62
C PRO A 127 -39.29 17.87 37.60
N ALA A 128 -38.35 18.68 37.11
CA ALA A 128 -37.42 18.29 36.03
C ALA A 128 -36.61 17.03 36.35
N GLU A 129 -36.35 16.77 37.63
CA GLU A 129 -35.64 15.59 38.13
C GLU A 129 -36.39 14.29 37.82
N GLU A 130 -37.73 14.29 37.91
CA GLU A 130 -38.56 13.12 37.63
C GLU A 130 -38.62 12.81 36.12
N VAL A 131 -38.66 13.84 35.28
CA VAL A 131 -38.70 13.71 33.81
C VAL A 131 -37.38 13.16 33.25
N VAL A 132 -36.25 13.61 33.78
CA VAL A 132 -34.94 13.07 33.37
C VAL A 132 -34.76 11.63 33.88
N ALA A 133 -35.21 11.33 35.09
CA ALA A 133 -35.12 9.98 35.65
C ALA A 133 -35.98 8.96 34.88
N SER A 134 -37.19 9.33 34.45
CA SER A 134 -38.06 8.43 33.67
C SER A 134 -37.46 8.12 32.29
N HIS A 135 -36.92 9.13 31.60
CA HIS A 135 -36.26 8.96 30.31
C HIS A 135 -34.91 8.22 30.42
N ALA A 136 -34.14 8.43 31.49
CA ALA A 136 -32.90 7.70 31.76
C ALA A 136 -33.17 6.22 32.07
N ALA A 137 -34.24 5.91 32.82
CA ALA A 137 -34.67 4.54 33.08
C ALA A 137 -35.13 3.84 31.79
N ALA A 138 -35.83 4.55 30.90
CA ALA A 138 -36.23 4.03 29.59
C ALA A 138 -35.02 3.77 28.67
N ALA A 139 -34.03 4.67 28.63
CA ALA A 139 -32.82 4.49 27.83
C ALA A 139 -31.94 3.32 28.33
N ALA A 140 -31.85 3.13 29.65
CA ALA A 140 -31.13 2.00 30.24
C ALA A 140 -31.77 0.63 29.90
N GLN A 141 -33.10 0.60 29.71
CA GLN A 141 -33.81 -0.61 29.29
C GLN A 141 -33.58 -0.94 27.80
N SER A 142 -33.41 0.07 26.94
CA SER A 142 -33.13 -0.15 25.50
C SER A 142 -31.68 -0.56 25.19
N GLU A 143 -30.72 -0.24 26.06
CA GLU A 143 -29.30 -0.58 25.86
C GLU A 143 -28.91 -2.00 26.34
N ALA A 144 -29.83 -2.77 26.92
CA ALA A 144 -29.56 -4.05 27.58
C ALA A 144 -29.38 -5.27 26.63
N GLU A 145 -29.45 -5.09 25.30
CA GLU A 145 -29.16 -6.18 24.37
C GLU A 145 -27.65 -6.27 24.02
N PRO A 146 -27.01 -7.45 24.20
CA PRO A 146 -25.59 -7.62 23.92
C PRO A 146 -25.33 -7.69 22.42
N THR A 147 -25.21 -6.52 21.79
CA THR A 147 -24.61 -6.41 20.47
C THR A 147 -23.10 -6.59 20.62
N THR A 148 -22.52 -7.57 19.93
CA THR A 148 -21.07 -7.72 19.79
C THR A 148 -20.56 -6.55 18.96
N LYS A 149 -20.34 -5.41 19.62
CA LYS A 149 -19.80 -4.20 19.01
C LYS A 149 -18.37 -4.51 18.58
N HIS A 150 -18.20 -4.88 17.32
CA HIS A 150 -16.89 -4.86 16.69
C HIS A 150 -16.36 -3.43 16.85
N ILE A 151 -15.30 -3.27 17.65
CA ILE A 151 -14.66 -1.98 17.89
C ILE A 151 -13.97 -1.58 16.58
N THR A 152 -14.70 -0.94 15.68
CA THR A 152 -14.08 -0.10 14.66
C THR A 152 -13.69 1.19 15.37
N PHE A 153 -12.39 1.45 15.49
CA PHE A 153 -11.93 2.79 15.83
C PHE A 153 -12.51 3.73 14.77
N PRO A 154 -13.44 4.64 15.14
CA PRO A 154 -14.00 5.53 14.15
C PRO A 154 -12.88 6.50 13.77
N THR A 155 -12.58 6.55 12.47
CA THR A 155 -11.93 7.72 11.90
C THR A 155 -12.78 8.94 12.30
N PHE A 156 -12.26 9.67 13.28
CA PHE A 156 -12.75 10.93 13.79
C PHE A 156 -13.34 11.78 12.65
N GLN A 157 -14.53 12.33 12.89
CA GLN A 157 -15.34 13.13 11.97
C GLN A 157 -14.48 13.96 11.02
N ARG A 158 -14.32 13.49 9.78
CA ARG A 158 -13.67 14.25 8.71
C ARG A 158 -14.75 15.06 7.98
N SER A 159 -15.29 16.06 8.67
CA SER A 159 -16.02 17.15 8.02
C SER A 159 -15.01 18.04 7.29
N MET A 160 -15.20 18.17 5.98
CA MET A 160 -14.69 19.24 5.10
C MET A 160 -13.48 20.04 5.62
N GLY A 161 -12.28 19.71 5.15
CA GLY A 161 -11.17 20.68 5.12
C GLY A 161 -9.88 20.36 5.86
N THR A 162 -9.73 19.21 6.52
CA THR A 162 -8.43 18.82 7.10
C THR A 162 -7.83 17.67 6.31
N ALA A 163 -6.72 17.97 5.63
CA ALA A 163 -5.86 16.99 5.00
C ALA A 163 -5.60 15.80 5.94
N VAL A 164 -5.51 14.60 5.37
CA VAL A 164 -4.87 13.47 6.04
C VAL A 164 -3.46 13.94 6.32
N PHE A 165 -3.17 14.29 7.58
CA PHE A 165 -1.80 14.22 8.06
C PHE A 165 -1.51 12.72 8.15
N ASP A 166 -1.28 12.10 7.00
CA ASP A 166 -0.62 10.81 6.98
C ASP A 166 0.73 11.06 7.63
N MET A 167 0.93 10.53 8.85
CA MET A 167 2.27 10.49 9.47
C MET A 167 3.26 9.69 8.62
N VAL A 168 2.75 8.94 7.62
CA VAL A 168 3.54 8.35 6.55
C VAL A 168 3.39 9.24 5.32
N PRO A 169 4.35 10.13 5.01
CA PRO A 169 4.29 10.90 3.78
C PRO A 169 4.09 9.93 2.61
N SER A 170 3.02 10.17 1.82
CA SER A 170 2.76 9.47 0.56
C SER A 170 4.07 9.33 -0.19
N THR A 171 4.56 8.11 -0.32
CA THR A 171 5.82 7.79 -0.97
C THR A 171 5.65 7.98 -2.47
N LYS A 172 5.58 9.24 -2.90
CA LYS A 172 6.14 9.61 -4.20
C LYS A 172 7.62 9.29 -4.08
N GLU A 173 8.00 8.17 -4.68
CA GLU A 173 9.36 7.81 -5.13
C GLU A 173 10.44 8.69 -4.51
N ARG A 174 10.90 8.34 -3.30
CA ARG A 174 12.00 9.07 -2.68
C ARG A 174 13.27 8.71 -3.43
N GLU A 175 13.88 9.71 -4.07
CA GLU A 175 15.25 9.61 -4.59
C GLU A 175 16.17 9.09 -3.47
N ASN A 176 17.08 8.18 -3.84
CA ASN A 176 18.00 7.54 -2.89
C ASN A 176 18.82 8.60 -2.14
N TYR A 177 19.01 8.40 -0.83
CA TYR A 177 19.84 9.28 -0.01
C TYR A 177 21.27 9.37 -0.57
N THR A 178 21.74 10.59 -0.84
CA THR A 178 23.14 10.88 -1.20
C THR A 178 23.82 11.57 -0.02
N TYR A 179 24.88 10.96 0.52
CA TYR A 179 25.65 11.54 1.62
C TYR A 179 26.32 12.85 1.18
N GLN A 180 26.10 13.92 1.94
CA GLN A 180 26.89 15.15 1.83
C GLN A 180 27.76 15.29 3.08
N PRO A 181 29.10 15.39 2.92
CA PRO A 181 29.97 15.58 4.07
C PRO A 181 29.66 16.91 4.77
N PRO A 182 29.71 16.95 6.11
CA PRO A 182 29.42 18.16 6.87
C PRO A 182 30.43 19.26 6.50
N SER A 183 29.94 20.34 5.89
CA SER A 183 30.75 21.54 5.65
C SER A 183 30.85 22.33 6.95
N GLN A 184 32.02 22.30 7.57
CA GLN A 184 32.31 23.19 8.70
C GLN A 184 32.73 24.55 8.13
N ASN A 185 31.82 25.53 8.17
CA ASN A 185 32.19 26.92 7.98
C ASN A 185 32.98 27.37 9.23
N LEU A 186 34.29 27.23 9.17
CA LEU A 186 35.20 27.85 10.12
C LEU A 186 35.12 29.36 9.89
N LEU A 187 34.31 30.06 10.67
CA LEU A 187 34.18 31.52 10.69
C LEU A 187 35.45 32.17 11.27
N GLY A 188 36.60 31.83 10.71
CA GLY A 188 37.91 32.34 11.06
C GLY A 188 38.62 32.92 9.83
N PRO A 189 39.61 33.79 10.03
CA PRO A 189 40.47 34.20 8.93
C PRO A 189 41.11 32.96 8.30
N GLY A 190 41.22 32.97 6.97
CA GLY A 190 41.90 31.93 6.22
C GLY A 190 43.35 31.79 6.67
N VAL A 191 43.92 30.61 6.47
CA VAL A 191 45.36 30.40 6.71
C VAL A 191 46.12 31.41 5.82
N PRO A 192 47.04 32.22 6.38
CA PRO A 192 47.82 33.19 5.60
C PRO A 192 48.60 32.47 4.50
N ASP A 193 48.74 33.11 3.35
CA ASP A 193 49.47 32.52 2.23
C ASP A 193 50.98 32.54 2.50
N LEU A 194 51.74 31.63 1.87
CA LEU A 194 53.20 31.51 2.10
C LEU A 194 53.97 32.80 1.74
N GLU A 195 53.41 33.62 0.86
CA GLU A 195 53.96 34.93 0.49
C GLU A 195 53.77 35.98 1.60
N GLU A 196 52.73 35.87 2.43
CA GLU A 196 52.46 36.78 3.56
C GLU A 196 53.30 36.48 4.81
N LEU A 197 53.88 35.27 4.87
CA LEU A 197 54.77 34.83 5.94
C LEU A 197 56.23 35.28 5.75
N GLY A 198 56.57 35.85 4.58
CA GLY A 198 57.93 36.24 4.21
C GLY A 198 58.47 37.49 4.91
N ASP A 199 57.62 38.29 5.55
CA ASP A 199 58.00 39.56 6.19
C ASP A 199 58.25 39.45 7.71
N TYR A 200 58.24 38.24 8.27
CA TYR A 200 58.61 37.97 9.67
C TYR A 200 59.97 37.27 9.79
N GLY A 201 60.96 37.73 9.02
CA GLY A 201 62.37 37.37 9.11
C GLY A 201 63.25 38.56 9.52
#